data_AF-A0A730ZSM5-F1
#
_entry.id   AF-A0A730ZSM5-F1
#
_cell.length_a   1.000
_cell.length_b   1.000
_cell.length_c   1.000
_cell.angle_alpha   90.00
_cell.angle_beta   90.00
_cell.angle_gamma   90.00
#
_symmetry.space_group_name_H-M   'P 1'
#
loop_
_entity.id
_entity.type
_entity.pdbx_description
1 polymer ?
#
loop_
_entity_poly.entity_id
_entity_poly.type
_entity_poly.pdbx_seq_one_letter_code
_entity_poly.pdbx_strand_id
1 'polypeptide(L)'
;MNNHFGKGLMAGLNAPYAYSAHHAVNFCSEYKRGFVLGFTHRMFEKTGDRQLSAWEAGILTRRYGLDKEMVMDFFKENHSGMAVRFFMAGYRLEG
;
A
#
# COMPACT_ATOMS: atom_id res chain seq x y z
N MET A 1 3.75 -16.41 -17.85
CA MET A 1 3.62 -16.09 -16.41
C MET A 1 3.53 -14.57 -16.27
N ASN A 2 2.32 -14.01 -16.11
CA ASN A 2 2.17 -12.56 -15.96
C ASN A 2 2.27 -12.22 -14.46
N ASN A 3 3.42 -11.74 -14.00
CA ASN A 3 3.59 -11.30 -12.61
C ASN A 3 2.92 -9.93 -12.42
N HIS A 4 1.60 -9.93 -12.21
CA HIS A 4 0.80 -8.71 -12.02
C HIS A 4 1.23 -7.96 -10.75
N PHE A 5 1.56 -8.70 -9.68
CA PHE A 5 2.11 -8.15 -8.46
C PHE A 5 3.41 -7.38 -8.71
N GLY A 6 4.39 -8.00 -9.38
CA GLY A 6 5.68 -7.37 -9.68
C GLY A 6 5.54 -6.12 -10.56
N LYS A 7 4.62 -6.15 -11.55
CA LYS A 7 4.30 -4.96 -12.36
C LYS A 7 3.70 -3.84 -11.52
N GLY A 8 2.80 -4.17 -10.60
CA GLY A 8 2.22 -3.23 -9.64
C GLY A 8 3.28 -2.63 -8.73
N LEU A 9 4.16 -3.47 -8.17
CA LEU A 9 5.25 -3.06 -7.29
C LEU A 9 6.17 -2.03 -7.96
N MET A 10 6.62 -2.33 -9.17
CA MET A 10 7.45 -1.41 -9.95
C MET A 10 6.70 -0.11 -10.30
N ALA A 11 5.40 -0.19 -10.59
CA ALA A 11 4.59 1.00 -10.83
C ALA A 11 4.51 1.88 -9.57
N GLY A 12 4.29 1.29 -8.39
CA GLY A 12 4.26 2.01 -7.11
C GLY A 12 5.60 2.67 -6.78
N LEU A 13 6.72 1.95 -6.96
CA LEU A 13 8.08 2.47 -6.72
C LEU A 13 8.41 3.66 -7.64
N ASN A 14 7.88 3.69 -8.86
CA ASN A 14 8.11 4.78 -9.81
C ASN A 14 7.03 5.88 -9.73
N ALA A 15 5.87 5.60 -9.15
CA ALA A 15 4.73 6.52 -9.14
C ALA A 15 4.99 7.75 -8.26
N PRO A 16 4.99 8.97 -8.83
CA PRO A 16 5.21 10.21 -8.07
C PRO A 16 4.05 10.54 -7.12
N TYR A 17 2.85 10.00 -7.39
CA TYR A 17 1.64 10.18 -6.60
C TYR A 17 0.83 8.88 -6.57
N ALA A 18 0.02 8.70 -5.53
CA ALA A 18 -0.90 7.58 -5.44
C ALA A 18 -1.98 7.65 -6.54
N TYR A 19 -2.42 6.50 -7.02
CA TYR A 19 -3.51 6.43 -7.98
C TYR A 19 -4.85 6.83 -7.35
N SER A 20 -5.73 7.38 -8.18
CA SER A 20 -7.12 7.60 -7.80
C SER A 20 -7.86 6.25 -7.74
N ALA A 21 -8.95 6.19 -6.97
CA ALA A 21 -9.80 5.01 -6.90
C ALA A 21 -10.29 4.58 -8.30
N HIS A 22 -10.67 5.56 -9.14
CA HIS A 22 -11.12 5.33 -10.51
C HIS A 22 -10.02 4.75 -11.42
N HIS A 23 -8.75 5.13 -11.23
CA HIS A 23 -7.66 4.51 -11.98
C HIS A 23 -7.41 3.08 -11.48
N ALA A 24 -7.49 2.88 -10.17
CA ALA A 24 -7.27 1.59 -9.51
C ALA A 24 -8.32 0.53 -9.87
N VAL A 25 -9.55 0.89 -10.25
CA VAL A 25 -10.58 -0.11 -10.65
C VAL A 25 -10.20 -0.91 -11.90
N ASN A 26 -9.32 -0.38 -12.76
CA ASN A 26 -8.89 -1.05 -14.00
C ASN A 26 -7.87 -2.17 -13.76
N PHE A 27 -7.38 -2.32 -12.52
CA PHE A 27 -6.33 -3.27 -12.17
C PHE A 27 -6.86 -4.41 -11.30
N CYS A 28 -6.22 -5.58 -11.36
CA CYS A 28 -6.52 -6.68 -10.46
C CYS A 28 -5.97 -6.43 -9.03
N SER A 29 -6.48 -7.18 -8.05
CA SER A 29 -6.05 -7.10 -6.65
C SER A 29 -4.54 -7.28 -6.48
N GLU A 30 -3.91 -8.20 -7.22
CA GLU A 30 -2.46 -8.42 -7.16
C GLU A 30 -1.66 -7.19 -7.61
N TYR A 31 -2.06 -6.56 -8.72
CA TYR A 31 -1.41 -5.35 -9.21
C TYR A 31 -1.59 -4.20 -8.22
N LYS A 32 -2.81 -3.97 -7.73
CA LYS A 32 -3.08 -2.92 -6.73
C LYS A 32 -2.28 -3.15 -5.45
N ARG A 33 -2.18 -4.40 -4.98
CA ARG A 33 -1.38 -4.78 -3.80
C ARG A 33 0.09 -4.47 -4.02
N GLY A 34 0.65 -4.89 -5.15
CA GLY A 34 2.02 -4.55 -5.52
C GLY A 34 2.23 -3.03 -5.52
N PHE A 35 1.33 -2.29 -6.15
CA PHE A 35 1.39 -0.83 -6.22
C PHE A 35 1.41 -0.18 -4.83
N VAL A 36 0.51 -0.56 -3.92
CA VAL A 36 0.48 -0.01 -2.55
C VAL A 36 1.79 -0.28 -1.82
N LEU A 37 2.30 -1.51 -1.88
CA LEU A 37 3.56 -1.87 -1.23
C LEU A 37 4.74 -1.09 -1.82
N GLY A 38 4.83 -0.99 -3.15
CA GLY A 38 5.91 -0.26 -3.82
C GLY A 38 5.88 1.24 -3.53
N PHE A 39 4.69 1.84 -3.57
CA PHE A 39 4.52 3.27 -3.32
C PHE A 39 4.88 3.65 -1.88
N THR A 40 4.41 2.87 -0.91
CA THR A 40 4.69 3.12 0.52
C THR A 40 6.12 2.76 0.91
N HIS A 41 6.74 1.78 0.27
CA HIS A 41 8.17 1.49 0.41
C HIS A 41 9.01 2.66 -0.07
N ARG A 42 8.75 3.18 -1.28
CA ARG A 42 9.41 4.38 -1.80
C ARG A 42 9.22 5.58 -0.86
N MET A 43 8.01 5.77 -0.34
CA MET A 43 7.73 6.84 0.61
C MET A 43 8.59 6.69 1.87
N PHE A 44 8.72 5.47 2.38
CA PHE A 44 9.57 5.16 3.53
C PHE A 44 11.05 5.45 3.23
N GLU A 45 11.56 5.06 2.06
CA GLU A 45 12.94 5.38 1.67
C GLU A 45 13.18 6.90 1.54
N LYS A 46 12.16 7.66 1.15
CA LYS A 46 12.27 9.11 0.97
C LYS A 46 12.14 9.89 2.29
N THR A 47 11.25 9.48 3.19
CA THR A 47 10.96 10.21 4.44
C THR A 47 11.67 9.62 5.66
N GLY A 48 12.06 8.35 5.61
CA GLY A 48 12.49 7.57 6.77
C GLY A 48 11.36 7.21 7.74
N ASP A 49 10.13 7.63 7.48
CA ASP A 49 9.01 7.49 8.40
C ASP A 49 8.15 6.26 8.06
N ARG A 50 8.37 5.19 8.82
CA ARG A 50 7.66 3.93 8.66
C ARG A 50 6.18 4.03 9.07
N GLN A 51 5.84 4.92 10.01
CA GLN A 51 4.48 5.08 10.50
C GLN A 51 3.62 5.80 9.46
N LEU A 52 4.15 6.86 8.87
CA LEU A 52 3.51 7.58 7.77
C LEU A 52 3.29 6.68 6.56
N SER A 53 4.31 5.90 6.15
CA SER A 53 4.16 4.94 5.06
C SER A 53 3.11 3.87 5.35
N ALA A 54 3.04 3.36 6.59
CA ALA A 54 2.03 2.39 6.97
C ALA A 54 0.62 3.00 6.98
N TRP A 55 0.47 4.23 7.48
CA TRP A 55 -0.79 4.97 7.44
C TRP A 55 -1.29 5.18 6.00
N GLU A 56 -0.41 5.61 5.10
CA GLU A 56 -0.73 5.79 3.69
C GLU A 56 -1.11 4.46 3.03
N ALA A 57 -0.42 3.37 3.35
CA ALA A 57 -0.79 2.02 2.86
C ALA A 57 -2.21 1.67 3.29
N GLY A 58 -2.60 2.03 4.53
CA GLY A 58 -3.95 1.81 5.04
C GLY A 58 -5.02 2.52 4.21
N ILE A 59 -4.80 3.82 3.95
CA ILE A 59 -5.68 4.65 3.12
C ILE A 59 -5.82 4.02 1.73
N LEU A 60 -4.70 3.76 1.04
CA LEU A 60 -4.73 3.23 -0.31
C LEU A 60 -5.35 1.83 -0.40
N THR A 61 -5.16 1.00 0.63
CA THR A 61 -5.79 -0.32 0.70
C THR A 61 -7.32 -0.19 0.72
N ARG A 62 -7.85 0.76 1.50
CA ARG A 62 -9.28 1.06 1.52
C ARG A 62 -9.75 1.62 0.19
N ARG A 63 -9.03 2.61 -0.36
CA ARG A 63 -9.31 3.27 -1.63
C ARG A 63 -9.49 2.31 -2.79
N TYR A 64 -8.65 1.29 -2.81
CA TYR A 64 -8.54 0.35 -3.92
C TYR A 64 -9.42 -0.89 -3.75
N GLY A 65 -10.16 -0.99 -2.63
CA GLY A 65 -10.97 -2.14 -2.28
C GLY A 65 -10.14 -3.40 -2.05
N LEU A 66 -8.92 -3.23 -1.52
CA LEU A 66 -8.02 -4.33 -1.23
C LEU A 66 -8.35 -4.99 0.11
N ASP A 67 -8.01 -6.28 0.21
CA ASP A 67 -8.04 -6.97 1.47
C ASP A 67 -6.96 -6.40 2.41
N LYS A 68 -7.40 -5.93 3.58
CA LYS A 68 -6.51 -5.29 4.55
C LYS A 68 -5.53 -6.27 5.18
N GLU A 69 -5.88 -7.54 5.31
CA GLU A 69 -5.01 -8.54 5.93
C GLU A 69 -3.82 -8.83 5.02
N MET A 70 -4.05 -8.92 3.70
CA MET A 70 -2.99 -9.13 2.71
C MET A 70 -1.93 -8.02 2.69
N VAL A 71 -2.31 -6.76 2.94
CA VAL A 71 -1.35 -5.64 2.98
C VAL A 71 -0.74 -5.48 4.37
N MET A 72 -1.54 -5.68 5.42
CA MET A 72 -1.11 -5.60 6.81
C MET A 72 -0.06 -6.66 7.16
N ASP A 73 -0.12 -7.85 6.55
CA ASP A 73 0.84 -8.94 6.77
C ASP A 73 2.30 -8.48 6.55
N PHE A 74 2.53 -7.68 5.51
CA PHE A 74 3.85 -7.11 5.18
C PHE A 74 4.42 -6.22 6.31
N PHE A 75 3.54 -5.53 7.03
CA PHE A 75 3.92 -4.69 8.16
C PHE A 75 4.08 -5.49 9.46
N LYS A 76 3.38 -6.63 9.59
CA LYS A 76 3.52 -7.57 10.71
C LYS A 76 4.86 -8.30 10.67
N GLU A 77 5.30 -8.76 9.50
CA GLU A 77 6.60 -9.43 9.31
C GLU A 77 7.79 -8.55 9.71
N ASN A 78 7.64 -7.22 9.64
CA ASN A 78 8.67 -6.26 10.02
C ASN A 78 8.73 -5.91 11.53
N HIS A 79 8.06 -6.69 12.40
CA HIS A 79 8.04 -6.55 13.88
C HIS A 79 7.62 -5.16 14.42
N SER A 80 6.97 -4.31 13.60
CA SER A 80 6.59 -2.96 14.01
C SER A 80 5.12 -2.90 14.42
N GLY A 81 4.83 -3.27 15.67
CA GLY A 81 3.46 -3.18 16.24
C GLY A 81 2.84 -1.78 16.11
N MET A 82 3.66 -0.73 16.05
CA MET A 82 3.19 0.63 15.75
C MET A 82 2.77 0.82 14.28
N ALA A 83 3.52 0.30 13.30
CA ALA A 83 3.18 0.42 11.88
C ALA A 83 1.79 -0.18 11.59
N VAL A 84 1.48 -1.34 12.18
CA VAL A 84 0.16 -1.97 12.05
C VAL A 84 -0.96 -1.08 12.61
N ARG A 85 -0.71 -0.37 13.72
CA ARG A 85 -1.69 0.58 14.30
C ARG A 85 -1.93 1.78 13.39
N PHE A 86 -0.87 2.35 12.82
CA PHE A 86 -0.97 3.46 11.87
C PHE A 86 -1.66 3.04 10.57
N PHE A 87 -1.36 1.86 10.06
CA PHE A 87 -2.07 1.27 8.93
C PHE A 87 -3.57 1.14 9.18
N MET A 88 -3.97 0.57 10.32
CA MET A 88 -5.37 0.47 10.70
C MET A 88 -6.03 1.85 10.87
N ALA A 89 -5.31 2.84 11.38
CA ALA A 89 -5.80 4.20 11.49
C ALA A 89 -6.08 4.83 10.11
N GLY A 90 -5.16 4.67 9.15
CA GLY A 90 -5.35 5.14 7.77
C GLY A 90 -6.49 4.41 7.06
N TYR A 91 -6.57 3.08 7.22
CA TYR A 91 -7.64 2.28 6.62
C TYR A 91 -9.05 2.66 7.10
N ARG A 92 -9.19 3.07 8.36
CA ARG A 92 -10.47 3.52 8.94
C ARG A 92 -10.84 4.95 8.55
N LEU A 93 -9.86 5.80 8.25
CA LEU A 93 -10.10 7.20 7.92
C LEU A 93 -10.82 7.37 6.58
N GLU A 94 -10.59 6.44 5.65
CA GLU A 94 -11.19 6.46 4.31
C GLU A 94 -12.51 5.67 4.21
N GLY A 95 -13.20 5.48 5.34
CA GLY A 95 -14.43 4.69 5.48
C GLY A 95 -15.67 5.52 5.77
#